data_AF-R6DS66-F1
#
_entry.id   AF-R6DS66-F1
#
_cell.length_a   1.000
_cell.length_b   1.000
_cell.length_c   1.000
_cell.angle_alpha   90.00
_cell.angle_beta   90.00
_cell.angle_gamma   90.00
#
_symmetry.space_group_name_H-M   'P 1'
#
loop_
_entity.id
_entity.type
_entity.pdbx_description
1 polymer ?
#
loop_
_entity_poly.entity_id
_entity_poly.type
_entity_poly.pdbx_seq_one_letter_code
_entity_poly.pdbx_strand_id
1 'polypeptide(L)'
;MICSRCGKEFNGKFCEHCGAPAPSSAAPTAGTYSAEPIPTKKKKKPIYKRWWFYVIVVIAAIAVISSISGNKSGKINWSDIILSAQLPEPPKNKGEIHENTAEGLWVDINKISDKQYNDYIEACKAKGFTVDSKSDSMSYGAYNAEGYKLSLSHYGSEADMKIELEKPLELSSITWPTSKAGKQLPVPKSTSGKFTHENDDSFFVYIGNTSKDDYNNYVKACSDKGFTVNYNKGDSFYNADNSAGWHVSIKYEGNNIMSIDIDAASENSTAPSASEDTTKPAESKPAQSKPAKTANNDSDMVDGMHRDFKEAMDSYEEFFDEYVAFMKKYENSDNPMSMFSDYTKFMSQYSETMQKLDEWKSKDLNTKEAAYLLDVTNRINKKLLEVAE
;
A
#
# COMPACT_ATOMS: atom_id res chain seq x y z
N MET A 1 43.61 -6.58 27.24
CA MET A 1 42.36 -5.95 27.74
C MET A 1 41.28 -7.03 27.86
N ILE A 2 40.39 -6.95 28.86
CA ILE A 2 39.34 -7.96 29.08
C ILE A 2 38.08 -7.57 28.31
N CYS A 3 37.54 -8.48 27.50
CA CYS A 3 36.30 -8.24 26.77
C CYS A 3 35.11 -8.14 27.73
N SER A 4 34.41 -7.00 27.72
CA SER A 4 33.21 -6.79 28.54
C SER A 4 32.05 -7.72 28.20
N ARG A 5 32.08 -8.37 27.04
CA ARG A 5 31.02 -9.29 26.56
C ARG A 5 31.28 -10.76 26.91
N CYS A 6 32.53 -11.22 26.89
CA CYS A 6 32.86 -12.64 27.09
C CYS A 6 33.93 -12.91 28.16
N GLY A 7 34.49 -11.87 28.79
CA GLY A 7 35.42 -11.99 29.91
C GLY A 7 36.83 -12.51 29.56
N LYS A 8 37.12 -12.79 28.28
CA LYS A 8 38.45 -13.25 27.85
C LYS A 8 39.38 -12.07 27.55
N GLU A 9 40.66 -12.28 27.83
CA GLU A 9 41.72 -11.35 27.44
C GLU A 9 41.92 -11.37 25.93
N PHE A 10 42.10 -10.19 25.34
CA PHE A 10 42.46 -10.04 23.94
C PHE A 10 43.31 -8.78 23.73
N ASN A 11 43.91 -8.69 22.54
CA ASN A 11 44.73 -7.56 22.11
C ASN A 11 44.40 -7.21 20.66
N GLY A 12 43.97 -5.97 20.40
CA GLY A 12 43.50 -5.54 19.07
C GLY A 12 42.22 -4.72 19.13
N LYS A 13 41.74 -4.25 17.97
CA LYS A 13 40.53 -3.41 17.87
C LYS A 13 39.22 -4.17 18.13
N PHE A 14 39.24 -5.50 17.99
CA PHE A 14 38.08 -6.38 18.19
C PHE A 14 38.51 -7.66 18.92
N CYS A 15 37.62 -8.22 19.73
CA CYS A 15 37.83 -9.48 20.43
C CYS A 15 37.77 -10.65 19.45
N GLU A 16 38.86 -11.40 19.32
CA GLU A 16 38.96 -12.54 18.39
C GLU A 16 38.00 -13.69 18.70
N HIS A 17 37.47 -13.75 19.93
CA HIS A 17 36.54 -14.81 20.35
C HIS A 17 35.06 -14.49 20.13
N CYS A 18 34.66 -13.21 20.07
CA CYS A 18 33.24 -12.84 19.98
C CYS A 18 32.95 -11.61 19.09
N GLY A 19 33.97 -11.03 18.47
CA GLY A 19 33.87 -9.89 17.56
C GLY A 19 33.56 -8.53 18.22
N ALA A 20 33.48 -8.46 19.55
CA ALA A 20 33.15 -7.21 20.24
C ALA A 20 34.30 -6.18 20.11
N PRO A 21 34.01 -4.91 19.76
CA PRO A 21 35.03 -3.87 19.65
C PRO A 21 35.65 -3.54 21.02
N ALA A 22 36.91 -3.13 20.99
CA ALA A 22 37.62 -2.62 22.14
C ALA A 22 36.90 -1.41 22.77
N PRO A 23 36.67 -1.37 24.10
CA PRO A 23 36.13 -0.19 24.77
C PRO A 23 36.98 1.06 24.47
N SER A 24 36.35 2.07 23.87
CA SER A 24 36.96 3.36 23.57
C SER A 24 37.11 4.19 24.85
N SER A 25 38.33 4.63 25.17
CA SER A 25 38.59 5.55 26.27
C SER A 25 38.27 6.99 25.87
N ALA A 26 37.00 7.38 25.92
CA ALA A 26 36.60 8.77 25.94
C ALA A 26 35.25 8.91 26.64
N ALA A 27 35.27 9.35 27.89
CA ALA A 27 34.08 9.79 28.62
C ALA A 27 33.82 11.28 28.31
N PRO A 28 32.57 11.73 28.11
CA PRO A 28 32.27 13.16 28.11
C PRO A 28 31.89 13.63 29.52
N THR A 29 32.67 14.58 30.02
CA THR A 29 32.37 15.43 31.17
C THR A 29 31.24 16.41 30.86
N ALA A 30 30.39 16.67 31.86
CA ALA A 30 29.35 17.69 31.82
C ALA A 30 29.94 19.11 31.69
N GLY A 31 29.42 19.89 30.74
CA GLY A 31 29.78 21.29 30.55
C GLY A 31 28.68 22.04 29.81
N THR A 32 28.20 23.11 30.44
CA THR A 32 27.17 24.04 29.96
C THR A 32 27.71 24.89 28.80
N TYR A 33 27.12 24.80 27.60
CA TYR A 33 27.34 25.79 26.52
C TYR A 33 26.05 26.04 25.72
N SER A 34 25.85 27.31 25.41
CA SER A 34 24.70 27.93 24.74
C SER A 34 24.48 27.44 23.31
N ALA A 35 23.22 27.55 22.88
CA ALA A 35 22.68 27.12 21.60
C ALA A 35 23.17 27.96 20.39
N GLU A 36 23.49 27.26 19.30
CA GLU A 36 23.24 27.70 17.93
C GLU A 36 22.81 26.46 17.09
N PRO A 37 21.86 26.60 16.14
CA PRO A 37 21.16 25.45 15.55
C PRO A 37 21.96 24.81 14.40
N ILE A 38 22.20 23.49 14.50
CA ILE A 38 22.69 22.67 13.38
C ILE A 38 21.48 22.29 12.50
N PRO A 39 21.55 22.42 11.17
CA PRO A 39 20.46 22.11 10.27
C PRO A 39 20.14 20.60 10.31
N THR A 40 18.89 20.28 10.63
CA THR A 40 18.37 18.92 10.67
C THR A 40 18.35 18.31 9.27
N LYS A 41 19.23 17.34 9.01
CA LYS A 41 19.06 16.44 7.86
C LYS A 41 17.80 15.61 8.08
N LYS A 42 16.71 16.01 7.42
CA LYS A 42 15.44 15.29 7.37
C LYS A 42 15.69 13.82 7.02
N LYS A 43 15.33 12.90 7.91
CA LYS A 43 15.29 11.46 7.60
C LYS A 43 14.13 11.24 6.62
N LYS A 44 14.45 10.82 5.39
CA LYS A 44 13.46 10.49 4.35
C LYS A 44 12.59 9.32 4.85
N LYS A 45 11.27 9.51 4.82
CA LYS A 45 10.28 8.47 5.16
C LYS A 45 10.29 7.39 4.07
N PRO A 46 10.08 6.10 4.40
CA PRO A 46 9.88 5.09 3.37
C PRO A 46 8.57 5.35 2.62
N ILE A 47 8.66 5.26 1.29
CA ILE A 47 7.75 5.89 0.32
C ILE A 47 6.34 5.25 0.35
N TYR A 48 6.21 4.03 0.88
CA TYR A 48 5.00 3.21 0.79
C TYR A 48 3.84 3.56 1.75
N LYS A 49 4.05 4.43 2.74
CA LYS A 49 3.03 4.78 3.75
C LYS A 49 2.24 6.08 3.47
N ARG A 50 2.33 6.65 2.27
CA ARG A 50 1.58 7.87 1.90
C ARG A 50 0.44 7.49 0.94
N TRP A 51 -0.76 8.04 1.10
CA TRP A 51 -1.95 7.69 0.28
C TRP A 51 -1.71 7.78 -1.24
N TRP A 52 -0.83 8.69 -1.68
CA TRP A 52 -0.40 8.80 -3.08
C TRP A 52 0.55 7.69 -3.56
N PHE A 53 1.13 6.89 -2.67
CA PHE A 53 1.83 5.66 -3.05
C PHE A 53 0.86 4.66 -3.66
N TYR A 54 -0.40 4.61 -3.22
CA TYR A 54 -1.42 3.78 -3.87
C TYR A 54 -1.88 4.39 -5.19
N VAL A 55 -1.88 5.72 -5.34
CA VAL A 55 -2.13 6.39 -6.63
C VAL A 55 -0.95 6.17 -7.60
N ILE A 56 0.29 6.12 -7.11
CA ILE A 56 1.48 5.77 -7.91
C ILE A 56 1.62 4.27 -8.13
N VAL A 57 1.19 3.40 -7.22
CA VAL A 57 1.08 1.95 -7.47
C VAL A 57 -0.01 1.69 -8.49
N VAL A 58 -1.08 2.47 -8.54
CA VAL A 58 -2.10 2.39 -9.59
C VAL A 58 -1.56 2.94 -10.92
N ILE A 59 -0.81 4.04 -10.94
CA ILE A 59 -0.21 4.60 -12.18
C ILE A 59 1.02 3.82 -12.64
N ALA A 60 1.81 3.26 -11.74
CA ALA A 60 2.91 2.33 -12.03
C ALA A 60 2.40 0.93 -12.32
N ALA A 61 1.24 0.50 -11.81
CA ALA A 61 0.54 -0.67 -12.33
C ALA A 61 0.10 -0.39 -13.77
N ILE A 62 -0.41 0.81 -14.08
CA ILE A 62 -0.75 1.19 -15.46
C ILE A 62 0.51 1.35 -16.35
N ALA A 63 1.65 1.83 -15.85
CA ALA A 63 2.88 2.03 -16.61
C ALA A 63 3.80 0.78 -16.67
N VAL A 64 3.70 -0.15 -15.72
CA VAL A 64 4.33 -1.48 -15.78
C VAL A 64 3.48 -2.45 -16.59
N ILE A 65 2.19 -2.17 -16.82
CA ILE A 65 1.37 -2.86 -17.84
C ILE A 65 1.83 -2.52 -19.28
N SER A 66 2.62 -1.47 -19.51
CA SER A 66 3.10 -1.13 -20.87
C SER A 66 4.55 -1.52 -21.18
N SER A 67 5.24 -2.27 -20.31
CA SER A 67 6.62 -2.71 -20.59
C SER A 67 6.98 -4.12 -20.10
N ILE A 68 6.01 -5.03 -20.13
CA ILE A 68 6.29 -6.45 -20.41
C ILE A 68 5.46 -6.80 -21.63
N SER A 69 6.14 -6.82 -22.78
CA SER A 69 5.76 -7.49 -24.02
C SER A 69 4.27 -7.52 -24.39
N GLY A 70 3.93 -6.81 -25.47
CA GLY A 70 2.77 -7.17 -26.27
C GLY A 70 2.75 -8.68 -26.53
N ASN A 71 1.83 -9.37 -25.90
CA ASN A 71 1.44 -10.70 -26.31
C ASN A 71 -0.05 -10.62 -26.67
N LYS A 72 -0.29 -10.62 -27.97
CA LYS A 72 -1.60 -10.91 -28.56
C LYS A 72 -2.22 -12.07 -27.78
N SER A 73 -3.48 -11.92 -27.35
CA SER A 73 -4.33 -12.97 -26.76
C SER A 73 -3.87 -14.38 -27.16
N GLY A 74 -3.19 -15.05 -26.23
CA GLY A 74 -2.49 -16.30 -26.48
C GLY A 74 -3.42 -17.48 -26.28
N LYS A 75 -3.10 -18.62 -26.90
CA LYS A 75 -3.73 -19.89 -26.54
C LYS A 75 -3.09 -20.38 -25.24
N ILE A 76 -3.85 -20.40 -24.15
CA ILE A 76 -3.46 -20.94 -22.85
C ILE A 76 -3.53 -22.47 -22.93
N ASN A 77 -2.47 -23.14 -22.49
CA ASN A 77 -2.48 -24.58 -22.27
C ASN A 77 -2.63 -24.85 -20.78
N TRP A 78 -3.80 -25.33 -20.36
CA TRP A 78 -4.13 -25.44 -18.94
C TRP A 78 -3.21 -26.42 -18.19
N SER A 79 -2.67 -27.43 -18.87
CA SER A 79 -1.69 -28.35 -18.28
C SER A 79 -0.40 -27.70 -17.82
N ASP A 80 -0.09 -26.50 -18.34
CA ASP A 80 1.15 -25.78 -18.07
C ASP A 80 0.97 -24.80 -16.89
N ILE A 81 -0.25 -24.69 -16.36
CA ILE A 81 -0.56 -23.86 -15.19
C ILE A 81 -0.17 -24.64 -13.92
N ILE A 82 0.69 -24.05 -13.10
CA ILE A 82 1.30 -24.67 -11.91
C ILE A 82 0.23 -25.06 -10.89
N LEU A 83 -0.78 -24.21 -10.70
CA LEU A 83 -1.89 -24.45 -9.77
C LEU A 83 -3.14 -25.05 -10.44
N SER A 84 -3.03 -25.56 -11.67
CA SER A 84 -4.17 -26.10 -12.44
C SER A 84 -4.96 -27.18 -11.72
N ALA A 85 -4.31 -28.01 -10.90
CA ALA A 85 -4.96 -29.09 -10.17
C ALA A 85 -6.04 -28.59 -9.17
N GLN A 86 -5.86 -27.37 -8.65
CA GLN A 86 -6.74 -26.77 -7.66
C GLN A 86 -8.06 -26.27 -8.29
N LEU A 87 -8.06 -25.96 -9.58
CA LEU A 87 -9.20 -25.37 -10.28
C LEU A 87 -9.76 -26.30 -11.36
N PRO A 88 -11.03 -26.12 -11.78
CA PRO A 88 -11.49 -26.72 -13.02
C PRO A 88 -10.82 -26.04 -14.23
N GLU A 89 -10.72 -26.72 -15.37
CA GLU A 89 -10.24 -26.08 -16.60
C GLU A 89 -11.27 -25.04 -17.10
N PRO A 90 -10.86 -23.80 -17.43
CA PRO A 90 -11.77 -22.80 -17.96
C PRO A 90 -12.42 -23.22 -19.29
N PRO A 91 -13.64 -22.76 -19.58
CA PRO A 91 -14.39 -23.19 -20.77
C PRO A 91 -13.82 -22.64 -22.09
N LYS A 92 -12.87 -21.70 -22.01
CA LYS A 92 -12.12 -21.13 -23.13
C LYS A 92 -10.64 -21.11 -22.76
N ASN A 93 -9.80 -21.13 -23.79
CA ASN A 93 -8.35 -21.18 -23.66
C ASN A 93 -7.66 -20.02 -24.39
N LYS A 94 -8.37 -18.94 -24.67
CA LYS A 94 -7.78 -17.71 -25.21
C LYS A 94 -7.71 -16.71 -24.09
N GLY A 95 -6.55 -16.11 -23.88
CA GLY A 95 -6.39 -15.19 -22.76
C GLY A 95 -4.94 -14.80 -22.53
N GLU A 96 -4.69 -14.31 -21.32
CA GLU A 96 -3.40 -13.81 -20.89
C GLU A 96 -3.07 -14.33 -19.48
N ILE A 97 -1.83 -14.72 -19.27
CA ILE A 97 -1.32 -15.17 -17.98
C ILE A 97 -0.44 -14.05 -17.43
N HIS A 98 -0.85 -13.45 -16.32
CA HIS A 98 -0.11 -12.40 -15.62
C HIS A 98 0.79 -12.97 -14.53
N GLU A 99 0.34 -14.03 -13.86
CA GLU A 99 1.11 -14.75 -12.86
C GLU A 99 0.86 -16.25 -12.99
N ASN A 100 1.93 -17.05 -12.98
CA ASN A 100 1.87 -18.51 -12.92
C ASN A 100 3.06 -19.00 -12.07
N THR A 101 2.87 -19.05 -10.76
CA THR A 101 3.86 -19.51 -9.79
C THR A 101 3.25 -20.60 -8.90
N ALA A 102 4.08 -21.19 -8.02
CA ALA A 102 3.56 -22.11 -7.00
C ALA A 102 2.79 -21.38 -5.88
N GLU A 103 2.93 -20.05 -5.79
CA GLU A 103 2.35 -19.21 -4.74
C GLU A 103 1.09 -18.48 -5.22
N GLY A 104 0.97 -18.22 -6.52
CA GLY A 104 -0.12 -17.47 -7.10
C GLY A 104 -0.36 -17.80 -8.58
N LEU A 105 -1.62 -17.65 -8.98
CA LEU A 105 -2.07 -17.67 -10.37
C LEU A 105 -2.93 -16.44 -10.61
N TRP A 106 -2.64 -15.69 -11.67
CA TRP A 106 -3.52 -14.66 -12.22
C TRP A 106 -3.58 -14.86 -13.73
N VAL A 107 -4.77 -15.20 -14.22
CA VAL A 107 -5.04 -15.43 -15.64
C VAL A 107 -6.36 -14.76 -16.04
N ASP A 108 -6.36 -14.11 -17.19
CA ASP A 108 -7.56 -13.59 -17.83
C ASP A 108 -7.97 -14.54 -18.96
N ILE A 109 -9.26 -14.87 -19.04
CA ILE A 109 -9.83 -15.74 -20.06
C ILE A 109 -10.82 -14.94 -20.89
N ASN A 110 -10.57 -14.82 -22.18
CA ASN A 110 -11.31 -13.93 -23.05
C ASN A 110 -12.54 -14.60 -23.67
N LYS A 111 -13.55 -13.78 -24.01
CA LYS A 111 -14.78 -14.21 -24.71
C LYS A 111 -15.57 -15.27 -23.94
N ILE A 112 -15.67 -15.09 -22.64
CA ILE A 112 -16.50 -15.83 -21.69
C ILE A 112 -17.87 -15.17 -21.62
N SER A 113 -18.95 -15.92 -21.88
CA SER A 113 -20.31 -15.41 -21.63
C SER A 113 -20.66 -15.45 -20.14
N ASP A 114 -21.66 -14.67 -19.72
CA ASP A 114 -22.22 -14.72 -18.36
C ASP A 114 -22.58 -16.14 -17.94
N LYS A 115 -23.14 -16.95 -18.86
CA LYS A 115 -23.46 -18.36 -18.56
C LYS A 115 -22.19 -19.17 -18.29
N GLN A 116 -21.15 -19.00 -19.10
CA GLN A 116 -19.88 -19.71 -18.92
C GLN A 116 -19.17 -19.30 -17.63
N TYR A 117 -19.22 -18.01 -17.28
CA TYR A 117 -18.73 -17.51 -16.01
C TYR A 117 -19.46 -18.17 -14.82
N ASN A 118 -20.80 -18.17 -14.85
CA ASN A 118 -21.61 -18.79 -13.79
C ASN A 118 -21.41 -20.31 -13.70
N ASP A 119 -21.33 -21.01 -14.84
CA ASP A 119 -21.01 -22.45 -14.87
C ASP A 119 -19.62 -22.72 -14.26
N TYR A 120 -18.64 -21.84 -14.50
CA TYR A 120 -17.29 -21.95 -13.94
C TYR A 120 -17.27 -21.71 -12.42
N ILE A 121 -18.06 -20.75 -11.90
CA ILE A 121 -18.26 -20.58 -10.45
C ILE A 121 -18.76 -21.88 -9.82
N GLU A 122 -19.77 -22.53 -10.40
CA GLU A 122 -20.31 -23.79 -9.87
C GLU A 122 -19.28 -24.92 -9.92
N ALA A 123 -18.46 -24.98 -10.97
CA ALA A 123 -17.36 -25.94 -11.06
C ALA A 123 -16.28 -25.68 -9.97
N CYS A 124 -15.97 -24.42 -9.68
CA CYS A 124 -15.07 -24.04 -8.58
C CYS A 124 -15.66 -24.41 -7.21
N LYS A 125 -16.97 -24.22 -6.99
CA LYS A 125 -17.66 -24.70 -5.77
C LYS A 125 -17.57 -26.22 -5.64
N ALA A 126 -17.71 -26.97 -6.74
CA ALA A 126 -17.54 -28.42 -6.75
C ALA A 126 -16.09 -28.85 -6.43
N LYS A 127 -15.09 -28.00 -6.68
CA LYS A 127 -13.70 -28.14 -6.23
C LYS A 127 -13.47 -27.74 -4.76
N GLY A 128 -14.53 -27.34 -4.04
CA GLY A 128 -14.49 -27.05 -2.62
C GLY A 128 -14.31 -25.58 -2.26
N PHE A 129 -14.31 -24.66 -3.23
CA PHE A 129 -14.24 -23.21 -2.98
C PHE A 129 -15.58 -22.68 -2.46
N THR A 130 -15.91 -23.00 -1.21
CA THR A 130 -17.17 -22.64 -0.55
C THR A 130 -16.98 -22.02 0.84
N VAL A 131 -15.75 -21.99 1.35
CA VAL A 131 -15.44 -21.45 2.69
C VAL A 131 -15.38 -19.93 2.63
N ASP A 132 -16.09 -19.27 3.55
CA ASP A 132 -16.19 -17.81 3.64
C ASP A 132 -16.53 -17.13 2.29
N SER A 133 -17.39 -17.77 1.49
CA SER A 133 -17.72 -17.29 0.15
C SER A 133 -18.39 -15.92 0.17
N LYS A 134 -17.97 -15.05 -0.73
CA LYS A 134 -18.57 -13.76 -1.03
C LYS A 134 -18.85 -13.69 -2.53
N SER A 135 -19.99 -13.12 -2.89
CA SER A 135 -20.38 -12.97 -4.28
C SER A 135 -21.17 -11.69 -4.48
N ASP A 136 -20.99 -11.06 -5.63
CA ASP A 136 -21.85 -10.01 -6.14
C ASP A 136 -22.22 -10.31 -7.61
N SER A 137 -22.76 -9.33 -8.33
CA SER A 137 -23.19 -9.52 -9.73
C SER A 137 -22.05 -9.84 -10.70
N MET A 138 -20.81 -9.46 -10.37
CA MET A 138 -19.64 -9.57 -11.25
C MET A 138 -18.48 -10.31 -10.60
N SER A 139 -18.55 -10.69 -9.33
CA SER A 139 -17.45 -11.33 -8.62
C SER A 139 -17.87 -12.54 -7.78
N TYR A 140 -16.93 -13.47 -7.61
CA TYR A 140 -17.04 -14.58 -6.68
C TYR A 140 -15.68 -14.81 -6.01
N GLY A 141 -15.64 -14.78 -4.69
CA GLY A 141 -14.44 -15.09 -3.91
C GLY A 141 -14.74 -16.11 -2.83
N ALA A 142 -13.87 -17.09 -2.65
CA ALA A 142 -14.02 -18.10 -1.60
C ALA A 142 -12.69 -18.79 -1.30
N TYR A 143 -12.61 -19.43 -0.15
CA TYR A 143 -11.53 -20.35 0.17
C TYR A 143 -11.95 -21.80 -0.05
N ASN A 144 -10.98 -22.68 -0.31
CA ASN A 144 -11.19 -24.13 -0.18
C ASN A 144 -10.73 -24.64 1.20
N ALA A 145 -10.97 -25.92 1.48
CA ALA A 145 -10.63 -26.53 2.77
C ALA A 145 -9.10 -26.60 3.04
N GLU A 146 -8.28 -26.56 1.98
CA GLU A 146 -6.82 -26.49 2.08
C GLU A 146 -6.32 -25.07 2.34
N GLY A 147 -7.20 -24.07 2.20
CA GLY A 147 -6.93 -22.66 2.46
C GLY A 147 -6.50 -21.85 1.23
N TYR A 148 -6.57 -22.42 0.03
CA TYR A 148 -6.38 -21.65 -1.20
C TYR A 148 -7.50 -20.64 -1.33
N LYS A 149 -7.16 -19.43 -1.78
CA LYS A 149 -8.11 -18.34 -1.92
C LYS A 149 -8.34 -18.06 -3.39
N LEU A 150 -9.58 -18.26 -3.83
CA LEU A 150 -10.03 -17.96 -5.18
C LEU A 150 -10.70 -16.58 -5.21
N SER A 151 -10.39 -15.80 -6.23
CA SER A 151 -11.08 -14.58 -6.61
C SER A 151 -11.38 -14.64 -8.11
N LEU A 152 -12.65 -14.56 -8.46
CA LEU A 152 -13.15 -14.52 -9.81
C LEU A 152 -13.82 -13.19 -10.05
N SER A 153 -13.59 -12.60 -11.21
CA SER A 153 -14.36 -11.43 -11.65
C SER A 153 -14.64 -11.46 -13.13
N HIS A 154 -15.83 -10.99 -13.51
CA HIS A 154 -16.28 -10.90 -14.89
C HIS A 154 -16.76 -9.47 -15.17
N TYR A 155 -15.98 -8.72 -15.95
CA TYR A 155 -16.26 -7.32 -16.27
C TYR A 155 -16.56 -7.17 -17.77
N GLY A 156 -17.54 -6.30 -18.08
CA GLY A 156 -18.11 -6.14 -19.41
C GLY A 156 -17.28 -5.31 -20.41
N SER A 157 -17.78 -5.33 -21.66
CA SER A 157 -17.25 -4.93 -22.99
C SER A 157 -16.41 -5.96 -23.73
N GLU A 158 -15.46 -6.64 -23.08
CA GLU A 158 -14.62 -7.66 -23.74
C GLU A 158 -15.06 -9.10 -23.45
N ALA A 159 -15.94 -9.26 -22.45
CA ALA A 159 -16.44 -10.54 -21.97
C ALA A 159 -15.31 -11.41 -21.42
N ASP A 160 -14.51 -10.86 -20.50
CA ASP A 160 -13.34 -11.53 -19.97
C ASP A 160 -13.59 -11.97 -18.53
N MET A 161 -13.11 -13.17 -18.19
CA MET A 161 -13.13 -13.72 -16.84
C MET A 161 -11.71 -13.70 -16.28
N LYS A 162 -11.50 -12.91 -15.24
CA LYS A 162 -10.27 -12.92 -14.44
C LYS A 162 -10.35 -14.01 -13.39
N ILE A 163 -9.29 -14.79 -13.27
CA ILE A 163 -9.12 -15.85 -12.28
C ILE A 163 -7.85 -15.54 -11.48
N GLU A 164 -8.00 -15.32 -10.19
CA GLU A 164 -6.91 -15.21 -9.24
C GLU A 164 -6.99 -16.36 -8.22
N LEU A 165 -5.88 -17.04 -7.99
CA LEU A 165 -5.75 -18.07 -6.99
C LEU A 165 -4.48 -17.86 -6.18
N GLU A 166 -4.62 -17.67 -4.87
CA GLU A 166 -3.50 -17.50 -3.94
C GLU A 166 -3.32 -18.78 -3.12
N LYS A 167 -2.06 -19.22 -2.96
CA LYS A 167 -1.69 -20.34 -2.07
C LYS A 167 -2.02 -20.00 -0.61
N PRO A 168 -2.39 -21.01 0.21
CA PRO A 168 -2.64 -20.80 1.64
C PRO A 168 -1.49 -20.09 2.33
N LEU A 169 -1.83 -19.15 3.22
CA LEU A 169 -0.84 -18.45 4.02
C LEU A 169 -0.15 -19.42 4.99
N GLU A 170 1.17 -19.56 4.84
CA GLU A 170 1.98 -20.39 5.73
C GLU A 170 2.15 -19.70 7.09
N LEU A 171 1.54 -20.27 8.12
CA LEU A 171 1.59 -19.77 9.50
C LEU A 171 2.48 -20.66 10.37
N SER A 172 3.08 -20.06 11.40
CA SER A 172 3.97 -20.74 12.35
C SER A 172 3.65 -20.34 13.78
N SER A 173 4.24 -20.99 14.78
CA SER A 173 4.08 -20.53 16.16
C SER A 173 4.84 -19.21 16.38
N ILE A 174 4.16 -18.22 16.92
CA ILE A 174 4.73 -16.91 17.25
C ILE A 174 4.69 -16.64 18.76
N THR A 175 5.55 -15.74 19.22
CA THR A 175 5.45 -15.13 20.55
C THR A 175 4.86 -13.74 20.40
N TRP A 176 3.89 -13.37 21.24
CA TRP A 176 3.31 -12.03 21.18
C TRP A 176 4.35 -10.98 21.61
N PRO A 177 4.50 -9.87 20.86
CA PRO A 177 5.58 -8.92 21.08
C PRO A 177 5.45 -8.21 22.42
N THR A 178 6.60 -7.99 23.08
CA THR A 178 6.70 -7.19 24.31
C THR A 178 7.12 -5.73 24.03
N SER A 179 7.10 -5.32 22.76
CA SER A 179 7.34 -3.95 22.30
C SER A 179 6.34 -2.96 22.88
N LYS A 180 6.58 -1.65 22.70
CA LYS A 180 5.56 -0.63 23.06
C LYS A 180 4.23 -0.89 22.35
N ALA A 181 4.28 -1.23 21.05
CA ALA A 181 3.11 -1.60 20.25
C ALA A 181 2.40 -2.85 20.80
N GLY A 182 3.15 -3.94 21.05
CA GLY A 182 2.60 -5.19 21.57
C GLY A 182 1.86 -5.05 22.90
N LYS A 183 2.36 -4.16 23.78
CA LYS A 183 1.73 -3.85 25.08
C LYS A 183 0.41 -3.08 24.97
N GLN A 184 0.16 -2.39 23.86
CA GLN A 184 -1.09 -1.68 23.65
C GLN A 184 -2.28 -2.63 23.47
N LEU A 185 -2.05 -3.82 22.92
CA LEU A 185 -3.11 -4.74 22.53
C LEU A 185 -3.23 -5.92 23.52
N PRO A 186 -4.42 -6.54 23.63
CA PRO A 186 -4.55 -7.85 24.28
C PRO A 186 -3.79 -8.93 23.48
N VAL A 187 -3.42 -10.04 24.12
CA VAL A 187 -2.84 -11.18 23.42
C VAL A 187 -3.97 -11.96 22.72
N PRO A 188 -3.89 -12.26 21.41
CA PRO A 188 -4.88 -13.11 20.75
C PRO A 188 -4.95 -14.50 21.36
N LYS A 189 -6.11 -15.16 21.23
CA LYS A 189 -6.31 -16.53 21.73
C LYS A 189 -5.37 -17.56 21.07
N SER A 190 -5.05 -17.36 19.80
CA SER A 190 -4.16 -18.21 19.01
C SER A 190 -2.77 -17.60 18.91
N THR A 191 -1.74 -18.45 18.92
CA THR A 191 -0.34 -18.10 18.65
C THR A 191 0.15 -18.67 17.32
N SER A 192 -0.75 -19.18 16.47
CA SER A 192 -0.42 -19.51 15.09
C SER A 192 -0.46 -18.24 14.27
N GLY A 193 0.68 -17.75 13.79
CA GLY A 193 0.76 -16.48 13.10
C GLY A 193 1.99 -16.28 12.22
N LYS A 194 2.04 -15.11 11.60
CA LYS A 194 3.14 -14.64 10.75
C LYS A 194 3.22 -13.13 10.80
N PHE A 195 4.32 -12.59 11.30
CA PHE A 195 4.63 -11.16 11.19
C PHE A 195 5.10 -10.84 9.77
N THR A 196 4.55 -9.78 9.19
CA THR A 196 5.12 -9.18 7.96
C THR A 196 6.21 -8.17 8.31
N HIS A 197 6.05 -7.50 9.46
CA HIS A 197 7.08 -6.69 10.09
C HIS A 197 6.77 -6.50 11.59
N GLU A 198 7.81 -6.23 12.37
CA GLU A 198 7.73 -5.95 13.79
C GLU A 198 8.83 -4.96 14.19
N ASN A 199 8.46 -3.92 14.93
CA ASN A 199 9.39 -3.02 15.61
C ASN A 199 8.74 -2.47 16.89
N ASP A 200 9.43 -1.57 17.59
CA ASP A 200 8.97 -1.12 18.90
C ASP A 200 7.64 -0.35 18.84
N ASP A 201 7.44 0.40 17.76
CA ASP A 201 6.33 1.35 17.60
C ASP A 201 5.31 0.93 16.53
N SER A 202 5.48 -0.24 15.91
CA SER A 202 4.50 -0.83 14.97
C SER A 202 4.73 -2.31 14.68
N PHE A 203 3.67 -3.02 14.30
CA PHE A 203 3.77 -4.33 13.66
C PHE A 203 2.54 -4.62 12.80
N PHE A 204 2.70 -5.55 11.87
CA PHE A 204 1.60 -6.20 11.18
C PHE A 204 1.75 -7.71 11.28
N VAL A 205 0.68 -8.38 11.71
CA VAL A 205 0.67 -9.83 11.95
C VAL A 205 -0.63 -10.48 11.46
N TYR A 206 -0.50 -11.65 10.86
CA TYR A 206 -1.62 -12.57 10.64
C TYR A 206 -1.70 -13.58 11.77
N ILE A 207 -2.90 -13.85 12.27
CA ILE A 207 -3.21 -14.81 13.33
C ILE A 207 -4.23 -15.82 12.80
N GLY A 208 -3.78 -17.05 12.57
CA GLY A 208 -4.63 -18.16 12.17
C GLY A 208 -5.32 -18.84 13.34
N ASN A 209 -6.17 -19.82 13.04
CA ASN A 209 -7.07 -20.45 14.00
C ASN A 209 -7.95 -19.43 14.76
N THR A 210 -8.29 -18.33 14.09
CA THR A 210 -9.16 -17.27 14.61
C THR A 210 -10.53 -17.43 13.98
N SER A 211 -11.45 -18.08 14.68
CA SER A 211 -12.85 -18.14 14.22
C SER A 211 -13.46 -16.73 14.15
N LYS A 212 -14.62 -16.60 13.49
CA LYS A 212 -15.32 -15.32 13.43
C LYS A 212 -15.67 -14.77 14.82
N ASP A 213 -16.03 -15.65 15.75
CA ASP A 213 -16.31 -15.30 17.14
C ASP A 213 -15.03 -14.89 17.89
N ASP A 214 -13.91 -15.59 17.67
CA ASP A 214 -12.62 -15.21 18.26
C ASP A 214 -12.16 -13.84 17.75
N TYR A 215 -12.37 -13.53 16.46
CA TYR A 215 -12.15 -12.19 15.90
C TYR A 215 -13.02 -11.14 16.59
N ASN A 216 -14.34 -11.38 16.71
CA ASN A 216 -15.26 -10.45 17.35
C ASN A 216 -14.90 -10.20 18.83
N ASN A 217 -14.49 -11.25 19.53
CA ASN A 217 -14.02 -11.17 20.91
C ASN A 217 -12.70 -10.40 21.02
N TYR A 218 -11.78 -10.58 20.07
CA TYR A 218 -10.53 -9.82 20.04
C TYR A 218 -10.77 -8.33 19.77
N VAL A 219 -11.63 -7.99 18.80
CA VAL A 219 -12.08 -6.60 18.56
C VAL A 219 -12.68 -5.99 19.83
N LYS A 220 -13.54 -6.72 20.54
CA LYS A 220 -14.09 -6.25 21.81
C LYS A 220 -12.99 -6.02 22.85
N ALA A 221 -12.04 -6.95 22.99
CA ALA A 221 -10.94 -6.81 23.94
C ALA A 221 -10.03 -5.61 23.63
N CYS A 222 -9.80 -5.30 22.35
CA CYS A 222 -9.10 -4.08 21.92
C CYS A 222 -9.89 -2.81 22.27
N SER A 223 -11.20 -2.83 22.06
CA SER A 223 -12.09 -1.72 22.45
C SER A 223 -12.10 -1.51 23.97
N ASP A 224 -12.23 -2.59 24.76
CA ASP A 224 -12.15 -2.56 26.23
C ASP A 224 -10.77 -2.05 26.72
N LYS A 225 -9.72 -2.22 25.91
CA LYS A 225 -8.36 -1.69 26.13
C LYS A 225 -8.20 -0.20 25.78
N GLY A 226 -9.27 0.47 25.34
CA GLY A 226 -9.30 1.91 25.11
C GLY A 226 -9.12 2.34 23.65
N PHE A 227 -9.10 1.42 22.69
CA PHE A 227 -9.20 1.76 21.28
C PHE A 227 -10.65 2.08 20.92
N THR A 228 -11.13 3.26 21.31
CA THR A 228 -12.54 3.68 21.12
C THR A 228 -12.67 5.00 20.37
N VAL A 229 -11.55 5.66 20.07
CA VAL A 229 -11.51 6.98 19.44
C VAL A 229 -11.53 6.82 17.92
N ASN A 230 -12.28 7.68 17.22
CA ASN A 230 -12.41 7.67 15.75
C ASN A 230 -12.70 6.29 15.14
N TYR A 231 -13.43 5.43 15.85
CA TYR A 231 -13.55 4.05 15.41
C TYR A 231 -14.44 3.94 14.16
N ASN A 232 -14.06 3.03 13.27
CA ASN A 232 -14.85 2.60 12.13
C ASN A 232 -14.91 1.07 12.14
N LYS A 233 -16.12 0.51 12.06
CA LYS A 233 -16.36 -0.92 12.15
C LYS A 233 -17.31 -1.38 11.05
N GLY A 234 -16.94 -2.45 10.38
CA GLY A 234 -17.84 -3.23 9.53
C GLY A 234 -17.85 -4.70 9.93
N ASP A 235 -18.48 -5.53 9.12
CA ASP A 235 -18.60 -6.96 9.42
C ASP A 235 -17.24 -7.67 9.51
N SER A 236 -16.26 -7.21 8.72
CA SER A 236 -14.94 -7.86 8.60
C SER A 236 -13.77 -6.96 8.96
N PHE A 237 -14.01 -5.75 9.47
CA PHE A 237 -12.93 -4.86 9.87
C PHE A 237 -13.29 -4.03 11.11
N TYR A 238 -12.25 -3.59 11.80
CA TYR A 238 -12.30 -2.66 12.91
C TYR A 238 -11.05 -1.78 12.90
N ASN A 239 -11.24 -0.48 12.77
CA ASN A 239 -10.18 0.52 12.89
C ASN A 239 -10.51 1.43 14.06
N ALA A 240 -9.53 1.76 14.90
CA ALA A 240 -9.75 2.68 16.02
C ALA A 240 -8.42 3.25 16.53
N ASP A 241 -8.51 4.41 17.16
CA ASP A 241 -7.42 5.01 17.91
C ASP A 241 -7.65 4.83 19.41
N ASN A 242 -6.57 4.84 20.20
CA ASN A 242 -6.65 5.03 21.64
C ASN A 242 -6.28 6.47 22.06
N SER A 243 -6.51 6.82 23.32
CA SER A 243 -6.23 8.17 23.84
C SER A 243 -4.74 8.54 23.86
N ALA A 244 -3.85 7.56 23.77
CA ALA A 244 -2.40 7.77 23.64
C ALA A 244 -1.95 7.95 22.18
N GLY A 245 -2.89 7.94 21.23
CA GLY A 245 -2.65 8.18 19.81
C GLY A 245 -2.20 6.95 19.02
N TRP A 246 -2.25 5.75 19.60
CA TRP A 246 -2.01 4.53 18.83
C TRP A 246 -3.19 4.22 17.94
N HIS A 247 -2.92 3.84 16.70
CA HIS A 247 -3.90 3.38 15.74
C HIS A 247 -3.87 1.86 15.66
N VAL A 248 -5.03 1.21 15.61
CA VAL A 248 -5.15 -0.22 15.31
C VAL A 248 -6.07 -0.44 14.12
N SER A 249 -5.66 -1.31 13.20
CA SER A 249 -6.49 -1.87 12.14
C SER A 249 -6.55 -3.40 12.28
N ILE A 250 -7.76 -3.93 12.44
CA ILE A 250 -8.01 -5.37 12.63
C ILE A 250 -8.96 -5.81 11.53
N LYS A 251 -8.61 -6.88 10.81
CA LYS A 251 -9.45 -7.41 9.72
C LYS A 251 -9.62 -8.91 9.84
N TYR A 252 -10.83 -9.39 9.59
CA TYR A 252 -11.11 -10.80 9.38
C TYR A 252 -10.92 -11.12 7.89
N GLU A 253 -9.80 -11.77 7.57
CA GLU A 253 -9.41 -12.06 6.18
C GLU A 253 -10.24 -13.22 5.59
N GLY A 254 -10.85 -14.03 6.45
CA GLY A 254 -11.49 -15.30 6.08
C GLY A 254 -10.58 -16.49 6.36
N ASN A 255 -11.11 -17.70 6.18
CA ASN A 255 -10.41 -18.95 6.45
C ASN A 255 -9.82 -19.04 7.86
N ASN A 256 -10.55 -18.53 8.85
CA ASN A 256 -10.10 -18.42 10.25
C ASN A 256 -8.79 -17.62 10.43
N ILE A 257 -8.56 -16.60 9.61
CA ILE A 257 -7.40 -15.71 9.72
C ILE A 257 -7.86 -14.29 10.07
N MET A 258 -7.22 -13.71 11.08
CA MET A 258 -7.32 -12.30 11.43
C MET A 258 -5.98 -11.63 11.17
N SER A 259 -5.98 -10.44 10.56
CA SER A 259 -4.82 -9.56 10.52
C SER A 259 -4.95 -8.45 11.56
N ILE A 260 -3.81 -8.04 12.12
CA ILE A 260 -3.69 -6.96 13.09
C ILE A 260 -2.53 -6.08 12.64
N ASP A 261 -2.82 -4.81 12.37
CA ASP A 261 -1.85 -3.73 12.19
C ASP A 261 -1.99 -2.76 13.36
N ILE A 262 -0.86 -2.31 13.91
CA ILE A 262 -0.82 -1.28 14.94
C ILE A 262 0.38 -0.39 14.70
N ASP A 263 0.17 0.91 14.85
CA ASP A 263 1.20 1.92 14.76
C ASP A 263 1.00 3.04 15.79
N ALA A 264 2.11 3.58 16.29
CA ALA A 264 2.10 4.76 17.14
C ALA A 264 1.69 6.01 16.35
N ALA A 265 1.12 6.99 17.05
CA ALA A 265 0.81 8.30 16.48
C ALA A 265 1.99 8.85 15.68
N SER A 266 1.73 9.27 14.44
CA SER A 266 2.69 10.07 13.71
C SER A 266 2.73 11.48 14.31
N GLU A 267 3.91 12.04 14.61
CA GLU A 267 4.07 13.37 15.23
C GLU A 267 3.53 14.56 14.38
N ASN A 268 2.89 14.31 13.24
CA ASN A 268 2.25 15.33 12.40
C ASN A 268 0.72 15.26 12.37
N SER A 269 0.09 14.48 13.25
CA SER A 269 -1.38 14.44 13.36
C SER A 269 -1.85 15.33 14.50
N THR A 270 -2.04 16.63 14.23
CA THR A 270 -2.85 17.50 15.10
C THR A 270 -4.26 16.94 15.18
N ALA A 271 -4.67 16.57 16.38
CA ALA A 271 -6.00 16.06 16.72
C ALA A 271 -7.12 17.03 16.31
N PRO A 272 -8.28 16.54 15.83
CA PRO A 272 -9.49 17.34 15.75
C PRO A 272 -10.05 17.60 17.16
N SER A 273 -10.32 18.86 17.42
CA SER A 273 -10.93 19.41 18.63
C SER A 273 -12.22 18.68 19.00
N ALA A 274 -12.31 18.26 20.26
CA ALA A 274 -13.55 17.87 20.91
C ALA A 274 -14.55 19.04 20.85
N SER A 275 -15.75 18.77 20.35
CA SER A 275 -16.91 19.65 20.49
C SER A 275 -17.99 18.85 21.21
N GLU A 276 -18.27 19.23 22.45
CA GLU A 276 -19.44 18.80 23.19
C GLU A 276 -20.70 19.30 22.47
N ASP A 277 -21.59 18.37 22.12
CA ASP A 277 -22.90 18.65 21.58
C ASP A 277 -23.91 18.74 22.74
N THR A 278 -24.41 19.96 23.01
CA THR A 278 -25.65 20.17 23.77
C THR A 278 -26.74 20.67 22.85
N THR A 279 -27.71 19.78 22.64
CA THR A 279 -29.03 19.90 22.01
C THR A 279 -29.86 21.14 22.37
N LYS A 280 -30.52 21.75 21.36
CA LYS A 280 -31.83 22.44 21.52
C LYS A 280 -31.97 23.77 20.72
N PRO A 281 -33.15 24.37 20.40
CA PRO A 281 -33.53 24.67 19.01
C PRO A 281 -33.62 26.13 18.53
N ALA A 282 -33.25 26.31 17.24
CA ALA A 282 -33.80 27.14 16.16
C ALA A 282 -34.74 28.33 16.42
N GLU A 283 -34.35 29.51 15.89
CA GLU A 283 -35.26 30.43 15.19
C GLU A 283 -34.50 31.27 14.12
N SER A 284 -35.24 31.85 13.19
CA SER A 284 -34.92 32.02 11.76
C SER A 284 -34.51 33.43 11.26
N LYS A 285 -33.75 33.43 10.16
CA LYS A 285 -33.73 34.39 9.01
C LYS A 285 -32.87 35.69 9.11
N PRO A 286 -32.52 36.39 7.99
CA PRO A 286 -31.16 36.37 7.42
C PRO A 286 -30.58 37.79 7.16
N ALA A 287 -29.25 37.97 7.16
CA ALA A 287 -28.64 39.11 6.47
C ALA A 287 -27.14 38.94 6.15
N GLN A 288 -26.85 39.11 4.86
CA GLN A 288 -25.67 39.74 4.27
C GLN A 288 -24.27 39.11 4.44
N SER A 289 -23.91 38.42 3.36
CA SER A 289 -22.59 38.16 2.82
C SER A 289 -21.80 39.43 2.43
N LYS A 290 -20.60 39.62 3.00
CA LYS A 290 -19.30 39.88 2.31
C LYS A 290 -18.14 39.92 3.34
N PRO A 291 -16.86 39.77 2.92
CA PRO A 291 -16.07 38.57 3.11
C PRO A 291 -14.94 38.76 4.15
N ALA A 292 -14.63 37.71 4.91
CA ALA A 292 -13.38 37.64 5.67
C ALA A 292 -12.23 37.33 4.69
N LYS A 293 -11.37 38.32 4.47
CA LYS A 293 -10.08 38.16 3.80
C LYS A 293 -9.22 37.20 4.63
N THR A 294 -8.92 36.02 4.10
CA THR A 294 -7.70 35.30 4.46
C THR A 294 -6.56 36.01 3.75
N ALA A 295 -5.57 36.46 4.52
CA ALA A 295 -4.37 37.07 3.98
C ALA A 295 -3.58 36.02 3.18
N ASN A 296 -3.78 36.00 1.86
CA ASN A 296 -2.89 35.33 0.94
C ASN A 296 -1.64 36.19 0.76
N ASN A 297 -0.48 35.60 0.98
CA ASN A 297 0.78 36.15 0.48
C ASN A 297 0.72 36.05 -1.06
N ASP A 298 0.35 37.16 -1.70
CA ASP A 298 0.06 37.30 -3.14
C ASP A 298 1.32 37.34 -4.03
N SER A 299 2.50 37.04 -3.48
CA SER A 299 3.78 37.14 -4.20
C SER A 299 4.22 35.86 -4.91
N ASP A 300 3.46 34.76 -4.82
CA ASP A 300 3.82 33.45 -5.34
C ASP A 300 2.80 32.85 -6.31
N MET A 301 1.87 33.65 -6.83
CA MET A 301 0.84 33.21 -7.77
C MET A 301 1.24 33.50 -9.22
N VAL A 302 1.10 32.50 -10.10
CA VAL A 302 1.23 32.61 -11.56
C VAL A 302 -0.09 32.19 -12.18
N ASP A 303 -0.71 33.07 -12.99
CA ASP A 303 -2.03 32.85 -13.61
C ASP A 303 -3.18 32.49 -12.64
N GLY A 304 -3.01 32.82 -11.36
CA GLY A 304 -3.95 32.49 -10.29
C GLY A 304 -3.79 31.06 -9.74
N MET A 305 -2.67 30.42 -10.02
CA MET A 305 -2.21 29.17 -9.42
C MET A 305 -0.97 29.44 -8.59
N HIS A 306 -0.72 28.68 -7.54
CA HIS A 306 0.55 28.76 -6.83
C HIS A 306 1.67 28.33 -7.80
N ARG A 307 2.76 29.10 -7.82
CA ARG A 307 3.89 28.88 -8.74
C ARG A 307 4.50 27.49 -8.56
N ASP A 308 4.64 27.03 -7.32
CA ASP A 308 5.15 25.70 -6.98
C ASP A 308 4.23 24.58 -7.45
N PHE A 309 2.91 24.77 -7.39
CA PHE A 309 1.95 23.84 -8.00
C PHE A 309 2.16 23.73 -9.50
N LYS A 310 2.24 24.87 -10.20
CA LYS A 310 2.42 24.89 -11.65
C LYS A 310 3.74 24.21 -12.04
N GLU A 311 4.84 24.54 -11.35
CA GLU A 311 6.15 23.92 -11.57
C GLU A 311 6.14 22.40 -11.31
N ALA A 312 5.42 21.94 -10.29
CA ALA A 312 5.28 20.51 -10.01
C ALA A 312 4.49 19.78 -11.10
N MET A 313 3.40 20.39 -11.59
CA MET A 313 2.58 19.82 -12.67
C MET A 313 3.29 19.85 -14.02
N ASP A 314 4.02 20.93 -14.33
CA ASP A 314 4.81 21.05 -15.56
C ASP A 314 5.94 20.00 -15.57
N SER A 315 6.65 19.84 -14.45
CA SER A 315 7.70 18.82 -14.30
C SER A 315 7.14 17.39 -14.36
N TYR A 316 5.88 17.20 -13.95
CA TYR A 316 5.18 15.92 -14.08
C TYR A 316 4.82 15.63 -15.54
N GLU A 317 4.34 16.63 -16.28
CA GLU A 317 4.07 16.49 -17.72
C GLU A 317 5.36 16.24 -18.53
N GLU A 318 6.43 16.98 -18.24
CA GLU A 318 7.73 16.83 -18.89
C GLU A 318 8.34 15.44 -18.67
N PHE A 319 8.15 14.86 -17.48
CA PHE A 319 8.54 13.48 -17.22
C PHE A 319 7.85 12.49 -18.16
N PHE A 320 6.56 12.69 -18.45
CA PHE A 320 5.84 11.84 -19.41
C PHE A 320 6.22 12.13 -20.86
N ASP A 321 6.63 13.35 -21.19
CA ASP A 321 7.22 13.65 -22.51
C ASP A 321 8.51 12.86 -22.74
N GLU A 322 9.41 12.84 -21.75
CA GLU A 322 10.65 12.05 -21.81
C GLU A 322 10.37 10.55 -21.77
N TYR A 323 9.34 10.09 -21.04
CA TYR A 323 8.88 8.69 -21.09
C TYR A 323 8.43 8.31 -22.51
N VAL A 324 7.57 9.10 -23.14
CA VAL A 324 7.09 8.83 -24.51
C VAL A 324 8.23 8.89 -25.51
N ALA A 325 9.14 9.87 -25.38
CA ALA A 325 10.33 9.95 -26.22
C ALA A 325 11.24 8.72 -26.05
N PHE A 326 11.43 8.25 -24.82
CA PHE A 326 12.16 7.03 -24.51
C PHE A 326 11.50 5.81 -25.16
N MET A 327 10.18 5.65 -25.00
CA MET A 327 9.42 4.54 -25.59
C MET A 327 9.55 4.53 -27.13
N LYS A 328 9.32 5.67 -27.81
CA LYS A 328 9.47 5.79 -29.28
C LYS A 328 10.89 5.52 -29.75
N LYS A 329 11.90 5.92 -28.96
CA LYS A 329 13.32 5.74 -29.31
C LYS A 329 13.77 4.28 -29.25
N TYR A 330 13.19 3.49 -28.34
CA TYR A 330 13.63 2.11 -28.06
C TYR A 330 12.67 1.03 -28.54
N GLU A 331 11.50 1.39 -29.10
CA GLU A 331 10.46 0.48 -29.58
C GLU A 331 10.96 -0.66 -30.48
N ASN A 332 12.03 -0.43 -31.26
CA ASN A 332 12.64 -1.41 -32.18
C ASN A 332 14.19 -1.42 -32.10
N SER A 333 14.77 -1.08 -30.95
CA SER A 333 16.23 -0.93 -30.81
C SER A 333 16.94 -2.20 -30.29
N ASP A 334 17.94 -2.68 -31.02
CA ASP A 334 18.82 -3.79 -30.60
C ASP A 334 20.06 -3.34 -29.79
N ASN A 335 20.10 -2.08 -29.31
CA ASN A 335 21.29 -1.52 -28.65
C ASN A 335 21.08 -1.26 -27.15
N PRO A 336 21.46 -2.21 -26.27
CA PRO A 336 21.24 -2.09 -24.82
C PRO A 336 22.15 -1.06 -24.13
N MET A 337 23.28 -0.67 -24.75
CA MET A 337 24.24 0.25 -24.11
C MET A 337 23.79 1.72 -24.17
N SER A 338 23.12 2.14 -25.24
CA SER A 338 22.54 3.50 -25.30
C SER A 338 21.32 3.63 -24.38
N MET A 339 20.54 2.54 -24.22
CA MET A 339 19.38 2.48 -23.34
C MET A 339 19.76 2.71 -21.87
N PHE A 340 20.89 2.19 -21.41
CA PHE A 340 21.34 2.36 -20.02
C PHE A 340 21.60 3.82 -19.63
N SER A 341 22.21 4.59 -20.55
CA SER A 341 22.49 6.02 -20.32
C SER A 341 21.19 6.83 -20.24
N ASP A 342 20.28 6.60 -21.19
CA ASP A 342 19.01 7.32 -21.25
C ASP A 342 18.07 6.91 -20.10
N TYR A 343 18.10 5.64 -19.68
CA TYR A 343 17.41 5.17 -18.49
C TYR A 343 17.94 5.84 -17.22
N THR A 344 19.26 6.05 -17.09
CA THR A 344 19.83 6.74 -15.92
C THR A 344 19.39 8.21 -15.87
N LYS A 345 19.33 8.89 -17.03
CA LYS A 345 18.78 10.25 -17.14
C LYS A 345 17.30 10.29 -16.75
N PHE A 346 16.52 9.33 -17.25
CA PHE A 346 15.10 9.16 -16.91
C PHE A 346 14.89 8.95 -15.41
N MET A 347 15.71 8.11 -14.77
CA MET A 347 15.65 7.89 -13.32
C MET A 347 16.01 9.15 -12.50
N SER A 348 16.91 10.00 -13.00
CA SER A 348 17.20 11.30 -12.37
C SER A 348 16.00 12.24 -12.46
N GLN A 349 15.40 12.37 -13.66
CA GLN A 349 14.20 13.18 -13.88
C GLN A 349 13.02 12.68 -13.03
N TYR A 350 12.83 11.36 -12.92
CA TYR A 350 11.84 10.76 -12.01
C TYR A 350 12.05 11.22 -10.57
N SER A 351 13.28 11.15 -10.06
CA SER A 351 13.58 11.57 -8.68
C SER A 351 13.31 13.06 -8.45
N GLU A 352 13.64 13.92 -9.42
CA GLU A 352 13.40 15.37 -9.35
C GLU A 352 11.91 15.71 -9.38
N THR A 353 11.16 15.09 -10.29
CA THR A 353 9.70 15.26 -10.39
C THR A 353 9.00 14.78 -9.11
N MET A 354 9.40 13.63 -8.56
CA MET A 354 8.85 13.14 -7.29
C MET A 354 9.17 14.07 -6.12
N GLN A 355 10.33 14.72 -6.10
CA GLN A 355 10.68 15.71 -5.09
C GLN A 355 9.77 16.95 -5.18
N LYS A 356 9.58 17.53 -6.38
CA LYS A 356 8.71 18.70 -6.57
C LYS A 356 7.25 18.41 -6.20
N LEU A 357 6.76 17.21 -6.55
CA LEU A 357 5.42 16.76 -6.16
C LEU A 357 5.29 16.57 -4.64
N ASP A 358 6.33 16.10 -3.95
CA ASP A 358 6.31 15.97 -2.48
C ASP A 358 6.33 17.32 -1.77
N GLU A 359 7.08 18.28 -2.31
CA GLU A 359 7.17 19.64 -1.79
C GLU A 359 5.86 20.41 -1.96
N TRP A 360 5.14 20.19 -3.07
CA TRP A 360 3.85 20.82 -3.32
C TRP A 360 2.68 20.25 -2.46
N LYS A 361 2.67 18.94 -2.18
CA LYS A 361 1.55 18.17 -1.59
C LYS A 361 1.03 18.60 -0.21
N SER A 362 1.58 19.66 0.40
CA SER A 362 1.16 20.18 1.71
C SER A 362 0.17 21.34 1.63
N LYS A 363 -0.49 21.57 0.48
CA LYS A 363 -1.35 22.75 0.25
C LYS A 363 -2.67 22.36 -0.41
N ASP A 364 -3.77 23.00 -0.01
CA ASP A 364 -5.07 22.82 -0.63
C ASP A 364 -5.08 23.37 -2.07
N LEU A 365 -5.74 22.66 -2.98
CA LEU A 365 -5.94 23.10 -4.36
C LEU A 365 -7.01 24.19 -4.42
N ASN A 366 -6.71 25.28 -5.11
CA ASN A 366 -7.71 26.23 -5.55
C ASN A 366 -8.40 25.75 -6.85
N THR A 367 -9.50 26.40 -7.24
CA THR A 367 -10.31 26.01 -8.40
C THR A 367 -9.54 26.01 -9.73
N LYS A 368 -8.59 26.93 -9.94
CA LYS A 368 -7.77 26.97 -11.15
C LYS A 368 -6.74 25.85 -11.17
N GLU A 369 -6.17 25.54 -10.02
CA GLU A 369 -5.19 24.46 -9.89
C GLU A 369 -5.82 23.10 -10.12
N ALA A 370 -7.01 22.85 -9.59
CA ALA A 370 -7.77 21.64 -9.88
C ALA A 370 -8.07 21.47 -11.39
N ALA A 371 -8.43 22.56 -12.07
CA ALA A 371 -8.65 22.54 -13.52
C ALA A 371 -7.35 22.28 -14.30
N TYR A 372 -6.23 22.87 -13.88
CA TYR A 372 -4.93 22.67 -14.52
C TYR A 372 -4.40 21.25 -14.32
N LEU A 373 -4.58 20.67 -13.14
CA LEU A 373 -4.26 19.26 -12.86
C LEU A 373 -5.02 18.33 -13.82
N LEU A 374 -6.32 18.58 -14.01
CA LEU A 374 -7.14 17.79 -14.93
C LEU A 374 -6.66 17.91 -16.38
N ASP A 375 -6.30 19.11 -16.80
CA ASP A 375 -5.79 19.40 -18.15
C ASP A 375 -4.43 18.73 -18.41
N VAL A 376 -3.48 18.86 -17.47
CA VAL A 376 -2.19 18.14 -17.48
C VAL A 376 -2.40 16.62 -17.56
N THR A 377 -3.32 16.08 -16.74
CA THR A 377 -3.65 14.65 -16.74
C THR A 377 -4.17 14.19 -18.11
N ASN A 378 -5.07 14.96 -18.73
CA ASN A 378 -5.61 14.64 -20.05
C ASN A 378 -4.54 14.69 -21.15
N ARG A 379 -3.61 15.66 -21.10
CA ARG A 379 -2.48 15.72 -22.04
C ARG A 379 -1.54 14.54 -21.88
N ILE A 380 -1.20 14.16 -20.65
CA ILE A 380 -0.39 12.97 -20.37
C ILE A 380 -1.07 11.72 -20.92
N ASN A 381 -2.35 11.52 -20.64
CA ASN A 381 -3.10 10.37 -21.15
C ASN A 381 -3.08 10.33 -22.68
N LYS A 382 -3.24 11.48 -23.35
CA LYS A 382 -3.14 11.56 -24.81
C LYS A 382 -1.75 11.16 -25.32
N LYS A 383 -0.68 11.64 -24.67
CA LYS A 383 0.72 11.31 -25.03
C LYS A 383 1.03 9.83 -24.83
N LEU A 384 0.50 9.22 -23.77
CA LEU A 384 0.65 7.79 -23.48
C LEU A 384 -0.06 6.91 -24.51
N LEU A 385 -1.22 7.34 -25.02
CA LEU A 385 -1.91 6.63 -26.11
C LEU A 385 -1.07 6.60 -27.40
N GLU A 386 -0.26 7.62 -27.69
CA GLU A 386 0.59 7.66 -28.89
C GLU A 386 1.75 6.64 -28.89
N VAL A 387 2.05 6.01 -27.75
CA VAL A 387 3.08 4.96 -27.64
C VAL A 387 2.50 3.59 -27.27
N ALA A 388 1.18 3.50 -27.21
CA ALA A 388 0.45 2.26 -26.94
C ALA A 388 -0.09 1.59 -28.23
N GLU A 389 -0.03 2.29 -29.37
CA GLU A 389 -0.23 1.75 -30.73
C GLU A 389 1.09 1.25 -31.31
#